data_AF-A0A956G8A5-F1
#
_entry.id   AF-A0A956G8A5-F1
#
_cell.length_a   1.000
_cell.length_b   1.000
_cell.length_c   1.000
_cell.angle_alpha   90.00
_cell.angle_beta   90.00
_cell.angle_gamma   90.00
#
_symmetry.space_group_name_H-M   'P 1'
#
loop_
_entity.id
_entity.type
_entity.pdbx_description
1 polymer ?
#
loop_
_entity_poly.entity_id
_entity_poly.type
_entity_poly.pdbx_seq_one_letter_code
_entity_poly.pdbx_strand_id
1 'polypeptide(L)'
;MFPPANIDRELAKRGRPGVWAYGVIAALVVFATPIYAQQPLLGASYVGGALLIGLARWLVVRRFDARYDADPRRWRLIYAVTTLAAAALFGGVSAVLLLRYRTSWTSLVVLLSCAGVQAGATVSLAPLRRLLLAYLALMDGP
;
A
#
# COMPACT_ATOMS: atom_id res chain seq x y z
N MET A 1 -7.31 10.19 -22.79
CA MET A 1 -8.73 10.18 -22.37
C MET A 1 -8.76 10.00 -20.86
N PHE A 2 -9.11 11.04 -20.11
CA PHE A 2 -9.14 10.98 -18.65
C PHE A 2 -10.44 10.28 -18.19
N PRO A 3 -10.40 9.42 -17.15
CA PRO A 3 -11.61 8.76 -16.68
C PRO A 3 -12.62 9.78 -16.13
N PRO A 4 -13.93 9.57 -16.36
CA PRO A 4 -15.00 10.45 -15.88
C PRO A 4 -15.10 10.48 -14.34
N ALA A 5 -15.63 11.58 -13.78
CA ALA A 5 -15.63 11.87 -12.35
C ALA A 5 -16.38 10.82 -11.47
N ASN A 6 -17.33 10.10 -12.07
CA ASN A 6 -18.02 8.97 -11.43
C ASN A 6 -17.07 7.82 -11.08
N ILE A 7 -16.04 7.57 -11.90
CA ILE A 7 -15.03 6.54 -11.67
C ILE A 7 -14.17 6.89 -10.45
N ASP A 8 -13.76 8.15 -10.31
CA ASP A 8 -12.96 8.61 -9.17
C ASP A 8 -13.74 8.55 -7.84
N ARG A 9 -15.06 8.75 -7.90
CA ARG A 9 -15.94 8.64 -6.73
C ARG A 9 -16.13 7.20 -6.27
N GLU A 10 -16.28 6.27 -7.22
CA GLU A 10 -16.27 4.82 -6.95
C GLU A 10 -14.93 4.37 -6.34
N LEU A 11 -13.82 4.86 -6.89
CA LEU A 11 -12.45 4.68 -6.36
C LEU A 11 -12.34 5.12 -4.90
N ALA A 12 -12.83 6.32 -4.58
CA ALA A 12 -12.81 6.85 -3.23
C ALA A 12 -13.66 6.02 -2.26
N LYS A 13 -14.83 5.53 -2.69
CA LYS A 13 -15.68 4.64 -1.87
C LYS A 13 -15.00 3.29 -1.61
N ARG A 14 -14.45 2.65 -2.65
CA ARG A 14 -13.79 1.33 -2.56
C ARG A 14 -12.46 1.37 -1.81
N GLY A 15 -11.78 2.52 -1.80
CA GLY A 15 -10.52 2.71 -1.08
C GLY A 15 -10.65 2.87 0.44
N ARG A 16 -11.86 3.08 0.99
CA ARG A 16 -12.09 3.31 2.44
C ARG A 16 -11.78 2.10 3.34
N PRO A 17 -12.19 0.85 3.01
CA PRO A 17 -11.97 -0.29 3.89
C PRO A 17 -10.49 -0.72 3.95
N GLY A 18 -9.75 -0.55 2.86
CA GLY A 18 -8.36 -1.01 2.73
C GLY A 18 -7.33 -0.19 3.52
N VAL A 19 -7.72 0.94 4.10
CA VAL A 19 -6.84 1.85 4.85
C VAL A 19 -6.19 1.15 6.05
N TRP A 20 -6.98 0.40 6.81
CA TRP A 20 -6.52 -0.27 8.02
C TRP A 20 -5.82 -1.59 7.73
N ALA A 21 -6.10 -2.18 6.56
CA ALA A 21 -5.50 -3.44 6.15
C ALA A 21 -3.97 -3.35 6.10
N TYR A 22 -3.40 -2.23 5.63
CA TYR A 22 -1.93 -2.03 5.61
C TYR A 22 -1.31 -2.16 7.01
N GLY A 23 -1.88 -1.48 8.01
CA GLY A 23 -1.38 -1.50 9.38
C GLY A 23 -1.57 -2.87 10.05
N VAL A 24 -2.75 -3.47 9.87
CA VAL A 24 -3.07 -4.79 10.46
C VAL A 24 -2.17 -5.88 9.86
N ILE A 25 -1.99 -5.89 8.55
CA ILE A 25 -1.12 -6.84 7.85
C ILE A 25 0.34 -6.65 8.28
N ALA A 26 0.84 -5.41 8.34
CA ALA A 26 2.21 -5.15 8.78
C ALA A 26 2.45 -5.58 10.23
N ALA A 27 1.50 -5.30 11.13
CA ALA A 27 1.57 -5.76 12.52
C ALA A 27 1.55 -7.28 12.62
N LEU A 28 0.63 -7.95 11.90
CA LEU A 28 0.57 -9.41 11.83
C LEU A 28 1.91 -10.02 11.39
N VAL A 29 2.54 -9.47 10.36
CA VAL A 29 3.86 -9.93 9.90
C VAL A 29 4.90 -9.80 11.01
N VAL A 30 4.98 -8.65 11.69
CA VAL A 30 5.98 -8.43 12.75
C VAL A 30 5.75 -9.31 13.97
N PHE A 31 4.50 -9.57 14.35
CA PHE A 31 4.17 -10.45 15.49
C PHE A 31 4.26 -11.94 15.15
N ALA A 32 3.91 -12.35 13.92
CA ALA A 32 3.95 -13.74 13.48
C ALA A 32 5.36 -14.23 13.11
N THR A 33 6.37 -13.36 13.14
CA THR A 33 7.74 -13.66 12.73
C THR A 33 8.75 -13.19 13.79
N PRO A 34 9.97 -13.73 13.82
CA PRO A 34 11.00 -13.31 14.77
C PRO A 34 11.59 -11.91 14.46
N ILE A 35 11.01 -11.16 13.52
CA ILE A 35 11.50 -9.84 13.09
C ILE A 35 11.60 -8.88 14.28
N TYR A 36 10.61 -8.87 15.17
CA TYR A 36 10.65 -7.98 16.34
C TYR A 36 11.77 -8.34 17.31
N ALA A 37 12.01 -9.64 17.52
CA ALA A 37 13.04 -10.12 18.43
C ALA A 37 14.46 -9.90 17.89
N GLN A 38 14.64 -9.97 16.57
CA GLN A 38 15.95 -9.87 15.94
C GLN A 38 16.29 -8.46 15.46
N GLN A 39 15.31 -7.71 14.95
CA GLN A 39 15.49 -6.36 14.40
C GLN A 39 14.27 -5.48 14.73
N PRO A 40 14.14 -5.03 15.99
CA PRO A 40 13.00 -4.25 16.45
C PRO A 40 12.84 -2.94 15.66
N LEU A 41 13.95 -2.32 15.23
CA LEU A 41 13.93 -1.09 14.43
C LEU A 41 13.30 -1.31 13.04
N LEU A 42 13.57 -2.46 12.42
CA LEU A 42 13.06 -2.81 11.10
C LEU A 42 11.56 -3.16 11.17
N GLY A 43 11.16 -3.91 12.21
CA GLY A 43 9.74 -4.16 12.49
C GLY A 43 8.96 -2.87 12.80
N ALA A 44 9.52 -1.98 13.63
CA ALA A 44 8.88 -0.71 13.99
C ALA A 44 8.76 0.25 12.80
N SER A 45 9.79 0.35 11.95
CA SER A 45 9.73 1.18 10.74
C SER A 45 8.75 0.62 9.71
N TYR A 46 8.61 -0.70 9.58
CA TYR A 46 7.62 -1.32 8.71
C TYR A 46 6.19 -1.04 9.17
N VAL A 47 5.88 -1.29 10.44
CA VAL A 47 4.55 -1.03 11.01
C VAL A 47 4.24 0.48 11.01
N GLY A 48 5.19 1.30 11.45
CA GLY A 48 5.05 2.75 11.46
C GLY A 48 4.84 3.32 10.06
N GLY A 49 5.62 2.87 9.08
CA GLY A 49 5.46 3.26 7.68
C GLY A 49 4.11 2.84 7.10
N ALA A 50 3.69 1.60 7.34
CA ALA A 50 2.38 1.09 6.90
C ALA A 50 1.22 1.89 7.51
N LEU A 51 1.31 2.26 8.78
CA LEU A 51 0.32 3.12 9.46
C LEU A 51 0.31 4.54 8.89
N LEU A 52 1.47 5.14 8.65
CA LEU A 52 1.57 6.49 8.06
C LEU A 52 0.99 6.53 6.64
N ILE A 53 1.26 5.50 5.82
CA ILE A 53 0.70 5.37 4.48
C ILE A 53 -0.82 5.15 4.54
N GLY A 54 -1.29 4.29 5.45
CA GLY A 54 -2.71 4.10 5.72
C GLY A 54 -3.37 5.43 6.09
N LEU A 55 -2.82 6.15 7.06
CA LEU A 55 -3.33 7.46 7.50
C LEU A 55 -3.34 8.48 6.36
N ALA A 56 -2.28 8.54 5.55
CA ALA A 56 -2.23 9.42 4.38
C ALA A 56 -3.34 9.08 3.38
N ARG A 57 -3.55 7.79 3.07
CA ARG A 57 -4.61 7.31 2.19
C ARG A 57 -5.99 7.63 2.75
N TRP A 58 -6.19 7.49 4.06
CA TRP A 58 -7.42 7.87 4.73
C TRP A 58 -7.71 9.36 4.60
N LEU A 59 -6.73 10.22 4.86
CA LEU A 59 -6.87 11.67 4.76
C LEU A 59 -7.19 12.12 3.33
N VAL A 60 -6.62 11.47 2.32
CA VAL A 60 -6.90 11.71 0.89
C VAL A 60 -8.33 11.33 0.53
N VAL A 61 -8.80 10.18 0.99
CA VAL A 61 -10.17 9.69 0.74
C VAL A 61 -11.21 10.51 1.53
N ARG A 62 -10.91 10.92 2.76
CA ARG A 62 -11.82 11.74 3.58
C ARG A 62 -11.98 13.15 3.02
N ARG A 63 -10.93 13.68 2.38
CA ARG A 63 -10.96 15.00 1.73
C ARG A 63 -11.44 14.96 0.27
N PHE A 64 -11.92 13.81 -0.21
CA PHE A 64 -12.47 13.69 -1.57
C PHE A 64 -13.61 14.69 -1.80
N ASP A 65 -14.66 14.64 -1.00
CA ASP A 65 -15.84 15.49 -1.19
C ASP A 65 -15.54 17.01 -1.01
N ALA A 66 -14.46 17.37 -0.31
CA ALA A 66 -14.12 18.78 -0.04
C ALA A 66 -13.06 19.38 -0.99
N ARG A 67 -12.22 18.55 -1.63
CA ARG A 67 -11.10 19.03 -2.47
C ARG A 67 -11.13 18.52 -3.90
N TYR A 68 -11.97 17.54 -4.22
CA TYR A 68 -12.04 17.00 -5.57
C TYR A 68 -12.55 18.05 -6.57
N ASP A 69 -13.59 18.80 -6.22
CA ASP A 69 -14.16 19.83 -7.11
C ASP A 69 -13.23 21.03 -7.32
N ALA A 70 -12.32 21.29 -6.36
CA ALA A 70 -11.36 22.39 -6.45
C ALA A 70 -10.15 22.06 -7.34
N ASP A 71 -9.58 20.85 -7.24
CA ASP A 71 -8.47 20.42 -8.09
C ASP A 71 -8.37 18.87 -8.21
N PRO A 72 -9.06 18.28 -9.20
CA PRO A 72 -9.05 16.83 -9.43
C PRO A 72 -7.64 16.29 -9.75
N ARG A 73 -6.76 17.10 -10.35
CA ARG A 73 -5.42 16.67 -10.75
C ARG A 73 -4.52 16.50 -9.54
N ARG A 74 -4.57 17.45 -8.60
CA ARG A 74 -3.80 17.38 -7.36
C ARG A 74 -4.25 16.23 -6.47
N TRP A 75 -5.55 15.96 -6.40
CA TRP A 75 -6.07 14.78 -5.68
C TRP A 75 -5.52 13.47 -6.26
N ARG A 76 -5.58 13.31 -7.58
CA ARG A 76 -5.03 12.14 -8.29
C ARG A 76 -3.52 11.99 -8.09
N LEU A 77 -2.76 13.08 -8.09
CA LEU A 77 -1.31 13.05 -7.84
C LEU A 77 -0.99 12.55 -6.42
N ILE A 78 -1.68 13.08 -5.40
CA ILE A 78 -1.45 12.67 -4.01
C ILE A 78 -1.84 11.19 -3.82
N TYR A 79 -2.95 10.75 -4.43
CA TYR A 79 -3.37 9.36 -4.41
C TYR A 79 -2.34 8.43 -5.08
N ALA A 80 -1.79 8.85 -6.23
CA ALA A 80 -0.73 8.12 -6.91
C ALA A 80 0.56 8.02 -6.08
N VAL A 81 1.02 9.14 -5.51
CA VAL A 81 2.24 9.18 -4.69
C VAL A 81 2.12 8.31 -3.44
N THR A 82 0.99 8.42 -2.72
CA THR A 82 0.74 7.58 -1.54
C THR A 82 0.67 6.09 -1.88
N THR A 83 0.13 5.74 -3.05
CA THR A 83 0.09 4.36 -3.53
C THR A 83 1.48 3.84 -3.91
N LEU A 84 2.30 4.65 -4.60
CA LEU A 84 3.68 4.29 -4.94
C LEU A 84 4.57 4.19 -3.69
N ALA A 85 4.38 5.06 -2.71
CA ALA A 85 5.07 4.96 -1.43
C ALA A 85 4.72 3.66 -0.69
N ALA A 86 3.46 3.21 -0.79
CA ALA A 86 3.04 1.92 -0.25
C ALA A 86 3.77 0.75 -0.92
N ALA A 87 3.86 0.76 -2.26
CA ALA A 87 4.60 -0.25 -3.01
C ALA A 87 6.08 -0.27 -2.62
N ALA A 88 6.72 0.90 -2.54
CA ALA A 88 8.13 1.01 -2.18
C ALA A 88 8.39 0.47 -0.77
N LEU A 89 7.51 0.79 0.19
CA LEU A 89 7.65 0.32 1.57
C LEU A 89 7.45 -1.19 1.67
N PHE A 90 6.34 -1.73 1.13
CA PHE A 90 6.05 -3.16 1.21
C PHE A 90 7.04 -3.98 0.38
N GLY A 91 7.33 -3.58 -0.86
CA GLY A 91 8.29 -4.26 -1.72
C GLY A 91 9.72 -4.18 -1.18
N GLY A 92 10.16 -2.99 -0.77
CA GLY A 92 11.51 -2.78 -0.23
C GLY A 92 11.76 -3.55 1.07
N VAL A 93 10.82 -3.49 2.02
CA VAL A 93 10.94 -4.26 3.27
C VAL A 93 10.85 -5.76 3.00
N SER A 94 9.95 -6.20 2.11
CA SER A 94 9.84 -7.61 1.74
C SER A 94 11.12 -8.13 1.09
N ALA A 95 11.74 -7.36 0.19
CA ALA A 95 13.01 -7.73 -0.45
C ALA A 95 14.15 -7.86 0.58
N VAL A 96 14.27 -6.91 1.52
CA VAL A 96 15.27 -6.99 2.60
C VAL A 96 15.05 -8.21 3.48
N LEU A 97 13.79 -8.51 3.82
CA LEU A 97 13.45 -9.68 4.61
C LEU A 97 13.74 -10.99 3.87
N LEU A 98 13.42 -11.07 2.57
CA LEU A 98 13.74 -12.23 1.74
C LEU A 98 15.25 -12.49 1.63
N LEU A 99 16.04 -11.44 1.44
CA LEU A 99 17.50 -11.54 1.37
C LEU A 99 18.13 -12.02 2.68
N ARG A 100 17.56 -11.62 3.83
CA ARG A 100 18.07 -12.01 5.15
C ARG A 100 17.57 -13.37 5.63
N TYR A 101 16.28 -13.67 5.42
CA TYR A 101 15.61 -14.84 5.99
C TYR A 101 15.46 -16.00 5.00
N ARG A 102 15.86 -15.83 3.73
CA ARG A 102 15.86 -16.87 2.66
C ARG A 102 14.56 -17.68 2.64
N THR A 103 14.59 -18.98 2.36
CA THR A 103 13.41 -19.85 2.31
C THR A 103 12.98 -20.28 3.71
N SER A 104 12.60 -19.32 4.55
CA SER A 104 12.05 -19.59 5.89
C SER A 104 10.56 -19.27 5.94
N TRP A 105 9.89 -19.74 6.99
CA TRP A 105 8.49 -19.42 7.29
C TRP A 105 8.22 -17.90 7.27
N THR A 106 9.17 -17.09 7.73
CA THR A 106 9.12 -15.63 7.71
C THR A 106 8.91 -15.07 6.30
N SER A 107 9.65 -15.61 5.33
CA SER A 107 9.56 -15.19 3.93
C SER A 107 8.22 -15.52 3.30
N LEU A 108 7.62 -16.67 3.66
CA LEU A 108 6.28 -17.04 3.17
C LEU A 108 5.21 -16.10 3.72
N VAL A 109 5.26 -15.77 5.02
CA VAL A 109 4.32 -14.83 5.65
C VAL A 109 4.44 -13.44 5.04
N VAL A 110 5.68 -12.97 4.79
CA VAL A 110 5.94 -11.68 4.15
C VAL A 110 5.45 -11.66 2.71
N LEU A 111 5.74 -12.68 1.90
CA LEU A 111 5.26 -12.79 0.52
C LEU A 111 3.73 -12.84 0.44
N LEU A 112 3.08 -13.63 1.32
CA LEU A 112 1.62 -13.70 1.39
C LEU A 112 1.00 -12.35 1.74
N SER A 113 1.63 -11.62 2.67
CA SER A 113 1.22 -10.27 3.05
C SER A 113 1.34 -9.29 1.89
N CYS A 114 2.44 -9.38 1.13
CA CYS A 114 2.71 -8.58 -0.06
C CYS A 114 1.64 -8.84 -1.12
N ALA A 115 1.38 -10.11 -1.44
CA ALA A 115 0.35 -10.51 -2.40
C ALA A 115 -1.06 -10.03 -2.00
N GLY A 116 -1.42 -10.12 -0.71
CA GLY A 116 -2.70 -9.62 -0.21
C GLY A 116 -2.86 -8.11 -0.36
N VAL A 117 -1.80 -7.34 -0.09
CA VAL A 117 -1.78 -5.90 -0.29
C VAL A 117 -1.86 -5.54 -1.78
N GLN A 118 -1.16 -6.29 -2.63
CA GLN A 118 -1.17 -6.13 -4.09
C GLN A 118 -2.54 -6.42 -4.68
N ALA A 119 -3.24 -7.44 -4.17
CA ALA A 119 -4.62 -7.76 -4.52
C ALA A 119 -5.59 -6.63 -4.12
N GLY A 120 -5.44 -6.05 -2.93
CA GLY A 120 -6.24 -4.90 -2.50
C GLY A 120 -5.99 -3.64 -3.34
N ALA A 121 -4.73 -3.42 -3.73
CA ALA A 121 -4.33 -2.31 -4.59
C ALA A 121 -4.83 -2.49 -6.03
N THR A 122 -4.73 -3.68 -6.62
CA THR A 122 -5.25 -3.99 -7.97
C THR A 122 -6.75 -3.74 -8.07
N VAL A 123 -7.54 -4.17 -7.09
CA VAL A 123 -9.00 -3.91 -7.04
C VAL A 123 -9.31 -2.42 -6.92
N SER A 124 -8.52 -1.68 -6.14
CA SER A 124 -8.68 -0.24 -5.99
C SER A 124 -8.26 0.54 -7.23
N LEU A 125 -7.17 0.14 -7.90
CA LEU A 125 -6.56 0.84 -9.04
C LEU A 125 -7.03 0.33 -10.41
N ALA A 126 -7.93 -0.65 -10.48
CA ALA A 126 -8.49 -1.19 -11.71
C ALA A 126 -8.95 -0.11 -12.73
N PRO A 127 -9.50 1.05 -12.32
CA PRO A 127 -9.89 2.09 -13.28
C PRO A 127 -8.73 2.94 -13.84
N LEU A 128 -7.55 2.88 -13.21
CA LEU A 128 -6.34 3.63 -13.58
C LEU A 128 -5.23 2.67 -14.03
N ARG A 129 -5.47 1.98 -15.15
CA ARG A 129 -4.60 0.92 -15.70
C ARG A 129 -3.10 1.26 -15.77
N ARG A 130 -2.73 2.51 -16.07
CA ARG A 130 -1.31 2.95 -16.10
C ARG A 130 -0.67 3.03 -14.72
N LEU A 131 -1.43 3.50 -13.72
CA LEU A 131 -0.96 3.60 -12.34
C LEU A 131 -0.86 2.20 -11.72
N LEU A 132 -1.77 1.31 -12.10
CA LEU A 132 -1.73 -0.10 -11.71
C LEU A 132 -0.45 -0.79 -12.20
N LEU A 133 -0.10 -0.61 -13.48
CA LEU A 133 1.11 -1.19 -14.07
C LEU A 133 2.38 -0.66 -13.39
N ALA A 134 2.43 0.64 -13.08
CA ALA A 134 3.55 1.22 -12.34
C ALA A 134 3.64 0.68 -10.89
N TYR A 135 2.50 0.48 -10.23
CA TYR A 135 2.44 -0.09 -8.89
C TYR A 135 2.95 -1.54 -8.87
N LEU A 136 2.51 -2.37 -9.80
CA LEU A 136 2.97 -3.76 -9.93
C LEU A 136 4.47 -3.82 -10.24
N ALA A 137 4.97 -3.03 -11.19
CA ALA A 137 6.39 -2.99 -11.53
C ALA A 137 7.28 -2.56 -10.35
N LEU A 138 6.81 -1.64 -9.49
CA LEU A 138 7.56 -1.19 -8.33
C LEU A 138 7.52 -2.20 -7.16
N MET A 139 6.42 -2.93 -7.05
CA MET A 139 6.19 -3.88 -5.94
C MET A 139 6.84 -5.23 -6.20
N ASP A 140 6.79 -5.71 -7.44
CA ASP A 140 7.41 -6.98 -7.85
C ASP A 140 8.87 -6.79 -8.28
N GLY A 141 9.26 -5.59 -8.73
CA GLY A 141 10.58 -5.34 -9.33
C GLY A 141 10.78 -6.10 -10.65
N PRO A 142 11.83 -5.80 -11.43
CA PRO A 142 12.23 -6.59 -12.59
C PRO A 142 12.76 -7.99 -12.21
#